data_AF-A0A4U9VSF2-F1
#
_entry.id   AF-A0A4U9VSF2-F1
#
_cell.length_a   1.000
_cell.length_b   1.000
_cell.length_c   1.000
_cell.angle_alpha   90.00
_cell.angle_beta   90.00
_cell.angle_gamma   90.00
#
_symmetry.space_group_name_H-M   'P 1'
#
loop_
_entity.id
_entity.type
_entity.pdbx_description
1 polymer ?
#
loop_
_entity_poly.entity_id
_entity_poly.type
_entity_poly.pdbx_seq_one_letter_code
_entity_poly.pdbx_strand_id
1 'polypeptide(L)'
;MKSQQHLEININDLFSYPSAAQLARYAYIANNVAASPGKQAESLASLSPQAPLSLAQQSLWKIYQALGCGEAFNIPFALRFLDPIDEGLFFQAFQDILLRHPALRTLFVDISGEVFQQIVPPEMLSQYEWFWHSQSQDMPLEQALQRAASHHFELDDELPVRITFLRMRKMANRWFRYCSTILCWTSGR
;
A
#
# COMPACT_ATOMS: atom_id res chain seq x y z
N MET A 1 -21.49 -9.55 1.38
CA MET A 1 -20.79 -8.28 1.04
C MET A 1 -21.74 -7.13 1.33
N LYS A 2 -21.35 -6.08 2.08
CA LYS A 2 -22.24 -4.93 2.35
C LYS A 2 -22.08 -3.89 1.24
N SER A 3 -23.12 -3.71 0.44
CA SER A 3 -23.20 -2.69 -0.62
C SER A 3 -23.88 -1.42 -0.08
N GLN A 4 -23.64 -0.27 -0.72
CA GLN A 4 -24.31 1.02 -0.48
C GLN A 4 -25.85 0.95 -0.53
N GLN A 5 -26.41 -0.18 -0.98
CA GLN A 5 -27.85 -0.46 -1.07
C GLN A 5 -28.44 -1.24 0.13
N HIS A 6 -27.73 -1.33 1.27
CA HIS A 6 -28.18 -2.06 2.48
C HIS A 6 -28.54 -3.54 2.25
N LEU A 7 -28.05 -4.17 1.16
CA LEU A 7 -28.28 -5.59 0.87
C LEU A 7 -27.25 -6.45 1.60
N GLU A 8 -27.72 -7.34 2.48
CA GLU A 8 -26.90 -8.39 3.08
C GLU A 8 -27.08 -9.69 2.29
N ILE A 9 -26.01 -10.10 1.62
CA ILE A 9 -25.95 -11.36 0.85
C ILE A 9 -24.78 -12.18 1.41
N ASN A 10 -25.05 -13.44 1.76
CA ASN A 10 -24.06 -14.41 2.21
C ASN A 10 -23.26 -14.93 0.99
N ILE A 11 -22.01 -15.33 1.21
CA ILE A 11 -21.20 -15.94 0.15
C ILE A 11 -21.81 -17.23 -0.41
N ASN A 12 -22.53 -18.00 0.42
CA ASN A 12 -23.23 -19.20 -0.04
C ASN A 12 -24.34 -18.89 -1.07
N ASP A 13 -24.95 -17.71 -0.99
CA ASP A 13 -26.03 -17.31 -1.89
C ASP A 13 -25.52 -17.13 -3.33
N LEU A 14 -24.24 -16.81 -3.53
CA LEU A 14 -23.62 -16.75 -4.86
C LEU A 14 -23.62 -18.11 -5.56
N PHE A 15 -23.52 -19.20 -4.79
CA PHE A 15 -23.56 -20.56 -5.32
C PHE A 15 -24.99 -21.06 -5.50
N SER A 16 -25.91 -20.67 -4.61
CA SER A 16 -27.33 -21.01 -4.72
C SER A 16 -28.06 -20.20 -5.79
N TYR A 17 -27.59 -19.01 -6.12
CA TYR A 17 -28.14 -18.10 -7.13
C TYR A 17 -27.05 -17.67 -8.12
N PRO A 18 -26.59 -18.57 -9.00
CA PRO A 18 -25.37 -18.41 -9.81
C PRO A 18 -25.49 -17.42 -10.97
N SER A 19 -26.54 -16.61 -11.02
CA SER A 19 -26.67 -15.52 -11.99
C SER A 19 -27.03 -14.21 -11.32
N ALA A 20 -26.54 -13.10 -11.88
CA ALA A 20 -26.83 -11.76 -11.37
C ALA A 20 -28.33 -11.48 -11.22
N ALA A 21 -29.16 -11.99 -12.15
CA ALA A 21 -30.60 -11.85 -12.10
C ALA A 21 -31.25 -12.64 -10.93
N GLN A 22 -30.79 -13.87 -10.68
CA GLN A 22 -31.29 -14.68 -9.56
C GLN A 22 -30.85 -14.10 -8.22
N LEU A 23 -29.60 -13.65 -8.11
CA LEU A 23 -29.05 -13.06 -6.90
C LEU A 23 -29.74 -11.74 -6.55
N ALA A 24 -29.98 -10.88 -7.55
CA ALA A 24 -30.73 -9.63 -7.36
C ALA A 24 -32.16 -9.88 -6.88
N ARG A 25 -32.84 -10.90 -7.44
CA ARG A 25 -34.19 -11.29 -7.03
C ARG A 25 -34.21 -11.84 -5.60
N TYR A 26 -33.26 -12.71 -5.24
CA TYR A 26 -33.13 -13.22 -3.87
C TYR A 26 -32.89 -12.08 -2.88
N ALA A 27 -31.93 -11.20 -3.18
CA ALA A 27 -31.56 -10.12 -2.27
C ALA A 27 -32.70 -9.11 -2.07
N TYR A 28 -33.50 -8.82 -3.11
CA TYR A 28 -34.69 -7.99 -2.99
C TYR A 28 -35.79 -8.62 -2.11
N ILE A 29 -35.98 -9.94 -2.19
CA ILE A 29 -36.97 -10.66 -1.37
C ILE A 29 -36.51 -10.76 0.09
N ALA A 30 -35.24 -11.11 0.32
CA ALA A 30 -34.68 -11.30 1.66
C ALA A 30 -34.64 -9.98 2.46
N ASN A 31 -34.29 -8.86 1.83
CA ASN A 31 -34.20 -7.57 2.51
C ASN A 31 -35.57 -6.93 2.83
N ASN A 32 -36.63 -7.27 2.09
CA ASN A 32 -37.98 -6.78 2.42
C ASN A 32 -38.55 -7.42 3.69
N VAL A 33 -37.91 -8.48 4.22
CA VAL A 33 -38.33 -9.18 5.45
C VAL A 33 -37.48 -8.77 6.66
N ALA A 34 -36.31 -8.14 6.46
CA ALA A 34 -35.29 -7.96 7.50
C ALA A 34 -34.83 -6.50 7.67
N ALA A 35 -35.74 -5.53 7.68
CA ALA A 35 -35.38 -4.15 8.03
C ALA A 35 -35.09 -4.02 9.54
N SER A 36 -33.82 -4.14 9.93
CA SER A 36 -33.30 -3.66 11.22
C SER A 36 -32.23 -2.58 10.99
N PRO A 37 -32.20 -1.50 11.78
CA PRO A 37 -31.30 -0.38 11.53
C PRO A 37 -29.86 -0.71 11.92
N GLY A 38 -28.95 -0.66 10.94
CA GLY A 38 -27.52 -0.83 11.16
C GLY A 38 -26.91 0.36 11.90
N LYS A 39 -26.22 0.08 13.01
CA LYS A 39 -25.37 1.03 13.74
C LYS A 39 -24.33 1.64 12.80
N GLN A 40 -24.41 2.96 12.61
CA GLN A 40 -23.36 3.75 12.01
C GLN A 40 -22.19 3.82 12.99
N ALA A 41 -21.00 3.39 12.55
CA ALA A 41 -19.77 3.62 13.31
C ALA A 41 -19.37 5.09 13.13
N GLU A 42 -19.37 5.80 14.24
CA GLU A 42 -19.09 7.23 14.34
C GLU A 42 -17.65 7.56 13.95
N SER A 43 -17.53 8.66 13.22
CA SER A 43 -16.31 9.40 12.95
C SER A 43 -15.72 9.92 14.26
N LEU A 44 -14.46 9.59 14.56
CA LEU A 44 -13.68 10.23 15.62
C LEU A 44 -12.42 10.87 15.04
N ALA A 45 -12.26 12.14 15.39
CA ALA A 45 -11.37 13.12 14.81
C ALA A 45 -9.95 13.09 15.41
N SER A 46 -9.01 13.62 14.61
CA SER A 46 -7.73 14.25 14.97
C SER A 46 -6.68 13.39 15.69
N LEU A 47 -5.51 13.26 15.05
CA LEU A 47 -4.55 12.15 15.09
C LEU A 47 -5.03 11.02 14.18
N SER A 48 -4.14 10.52 13.32
CA SER A 48 -4.45 9.37 12.48
C SER A 48 -5.00 8.26 13.36
N PRO A 49 -6.28 7.89 13.23
CA PRO A 49 -6.88 6.93 14.12
C PRO A 49 -6.12 5.62 13.96
N GLN A 50 -5.49 5.17 15.05
CA GLN A 50 -4.87 3.86 15.10
C GLN A 50 -5.97 2.82 14.98
N ALA A 51 -5.81 1.92 14.03
CA ALA A 51 -6.74 0.82 13.85
C ALA A 51 -6.03 -0.50 14.19
N PRO A 52 -6.73 -1.51 14.71
CA PRO A 52 -6.16 -2.84 14.81
C PRO A 52 -5.87 -3.38 13.40
N LEU A 53 -4.86 -4.24 13.29
CA LEU A 53 -4.60 -4.99 12.06
C LEU A 53 -5.79 -5.90 11.74
N SER A 54 -6.10 -6.04 10.45
CA SER A 54 -7.01 -7.09 9.97
C SER A 54 -6.42 -8.48 10.25
N LEU A 55 -7.26 -9.52 10.30
CA LEU A 55 -6.80 -10.90 10.54
C LEU A 55 -5.70 -11.36 9.57
N ALA A 56 -5.81 -10.95 8.29
CA ALA A 56 -4.79 -11.23 7.28
C ALA A 56 -3.48 -10.49 7.58
N GLN A 57 -3.55 -9.20 7.92
CA GLN A 57 -2.38 -8.41 8.32
C GLN A 57 -1.74 -8.97 9.60
N GLN A 58 -2.51 -9.37 10.61
CA GLN A 58 -1.98 -9.99 11.84
C GLN A 58 -1.24 -11.30 11.55
N SER A 59 -1.79 -12.13 10.65
CA SER A 59 -1.16 -13.38 10.25
C SER A 59 0.16 -13.13 9.53
N LEU A 60 0.15 -12.19 8.57
CA LEU A 60 1.36 -11.79 7.86
C LEU A 60 2.40 -11.18 8.80
N TRP A 61 1.98 -10.32 9.72
CA TRP A 61 2.85 -9.66 10.69
C TRP A 61 3.56 -10.66 11.61
N LYS A 62 2.89 -11.73 12.02
CA LYS A 62 3.52 -12.84 12.77
C LYS A 62 4.59 -13.54 11.94
N ILE A 63 4.33 -13.79 10.66
CA ILE A 63 5.33 -14.40 9.76
C ILE A 63 6.50 -13.44 9.55
N TYR A 64 6.22 -12.16 9.31
CA TYR A 64 7.22 -11.11 9.15
C TYR A 64 8.17 -11.05 10.36
N GLN A 65 7.64 -10.99 11.58
CA GLN A 65 8.44 -11.04 12.80
C GLN A 65 9.20 -12.36 12.97
N ALA A 66 8.57 -13.51 12.68
CA ALA A 66 9.23 -14.81 12.80
C ALA A 66 10.40 -14.98 11.83
N LEU A 67 10.38 -14.29 10.69
CA LEU A 67 11.46 -14.23 9.71
C LEU A 67 12.46 -13.10 10.00
N GLY A 68 12.36 -12.43 11.15
CA GLY A 68 13.30 -11.39 11.58
C GLY A 68 13.10 -10.03 10.90
N CYS A 69 11.90 -9.73 10.41
CA CYS A 69 11.56 -8.46 9.75
C CYS A 69 12.42 -8.16 8.49
N GLY A 70 12.87 -9.20 7.80
CA GLY A 70 13.76 -9.09 6.64
C GLY A 70 13.06 -8.75 5.32
N GLU A 71 13.84 -8.75 4.24
CA GLU A 71 13.47 -8.35 2.88
C GLU A 71 12.51 -9.31 2.17
N ALA A 72 12.10 -10.42 2.79
CA ALA A 72 11.29 -11.47 2.18
C ALA A 72 9.92 -10.99 1.64
N PHE A 73 9.45 -9.84 2.12
CA PHE A 73 8.18 -9.22 1.71
C PHE A 73 8.35 -8.01 0.80
N ASN A 74 9.58 -7.74 0.37
CA ASN A 74 9.86 -6.71 -0.62
C ASN A 74 9.37 -7.17 -1.99
N ILE A 75 8.73 -6.24 -2.70
CA ILE A 75 8.35 -6.39 -4.11
C ILE A 75 9.17 -5.39 -4.91
N PRO A 76 10.45 -5.68 -5.22
CA PRO A 76 11.28 -4.80 -6.02
C PRO A 76 10.87 -4.85 -7.50
N PHE A 77 10.71 -3.70 -8.12
CA PHE A 77 10.60 -3.58 -9.57
C PHE A 77 11.49 -2.46 -10.10
N ALA A 78 11.96 -2.60 -11.34
CA ALA A 78 12.79 -1.62 -12.00
C ALA A 78 12.28 -1.31 -13.40
N LEU A 79 12.15 -0.03 -13.72
CA LEU A 79 11.77 0.46 -15.04
C LEU A 79 12.92 1.22 -15.66
N ARG A 80 13.25 0.91 -16.92
CA ARG A 80 14.22 1.65 -17.72
C ARG A 80 13.49 2.62 -18.63
N PHE A 81 13.83 3.89 -18.54
CA PHE A 81 13.35 4.91 -19.46
C PHE A 81 14.34 5.14 -20.58
N LEU A 82 13.84 5.16 -21.82
CA LEU A 82 14.65 5.34 -23.03
C LEU A 82 14.92 6.81 -23.33
N ASP A 83 14.03 7.69 -22.85
CA ASP A 83 14.07 9.13 -23.04
C ASP A 83 14.33 9.86 -21.72
N PRO A 84 14.78 11.13 -21.77
CA PRO A 84 14.87 11.97 -20.58
C PRO A 84 13.52 12.09 -19.88
N ILE A 85 13.55 12.06 -18.54
CA ILE A 85 12.37 12.19 -17.70
C ILE A 85 12.49 13.39 -16.78
N ASP A 86 11.36 14.03 -16.49
CA ASP A 86 11.25 15.00 -15.42
C ASP A 86 10.96 14.26 -14.10
N GLU A 87 11.95 14.21 -13.22
CA GLU A 87 11.82 13.56 -11.92
C GLU A 87 10.89 14.33 -10.96
N GLY A 88 10.72 15.64 -11.17
CA GLY A 88 9.78 16.45 -10.41
C GLY A 88 8.33 16.11 -10.75
N LEU A 89 8.03 15.92 -12.05
CA LEU A 89 6.71 15.43 -12.47
C LEU A 89 6.42 14.01 -11.95
N PHE A 90 7.41 13.13 -11.94
CA PHE A 90 7.27 11.79 -11.36
C PHE A 90 7.02 11.84 -9.85
N PHE A 91 7.75 12.70 -9.14
CA PHE A 91 7.51 12.92 -7.72
C PHE A 91 6.06 13.33 -7.45
N GLN A 92 5.54 14.33 -8.19
CA GLN A 92 4.15 14.77 -8.06
C GLN A 92 3.15 13.64 -8.37
N ALA A 93 3.38 12.88 -9.45
CA ALA A 93 2.50 11.77 -9.81
C ALA A 93 2.47 10.66 -8.74
N PHE A 94 3.62 10.32 -8.16
CA PHE A 94 3.65 9.36 -7.05
C PHE A 94 3.11 9.93 -5.75
N GLN A 95 3.28 11.22 -5.49
CA GLN A 95 2.63 11.89 -4.37
C GLN A 95 1.11 11.73 -4.45
N ASP A 96 0.50 11.93 -5.62
CA ASP A 96 -0.94 11.68 -5.84
C ASP A 96 -1.35 10.23 -5.55
N ILE A 97 -0.51 9.25 -5.91
CA ILE A 97 -0.71 7.83 -5.58
C ILE A 97 -0.70 7.64 -4.06
N LEU A 98 0.30 8.16 -3.35
CA LEU A 98 0.36 8.05 -1.88
C LEU A 98 -0.85 8.71 -1.20
N LEU A 99 -1.29 9.86 -1.71
CA LEU A 99 -2.48 10.56 -1.21
C LEU A 99 -3.74 9.71 -1.38
N ARG A 100 -3.91 9.10 -2.55
CA ARG A 100 -5.06 8.26 -2.91
C ARG A 100 -5.07 6.91 -2.19
N HIS A 101 -3.91 6.35 -1.86
CA HIS A 101 -3.77 4.98 -1.34
C HIS A 101 -3.22 4.96 0.10
N PRO A 102 -4.10 4.93 1.13
CA PRO A 102 -3.68 4.91 2.53
C PRO A 102 -2.70 3.80 2.89
N ALA A 103 -2.82 2.62 2.28
CA ALA A 103 -1.94 1.49 2.55
C ALA A 103 -0.45 1.80 2.30
N LEU A 104 -0.14 2.68 1.33
CA LEU A 104 1.24 3.08 1.01
C LEU A 104 1.82 4.09 1.99
N ARG A 105 0.99 4.61 2.90
CA ARG A 105 1.36 5.58 3.93
C ARG A 105 0.93 5.08 5.32
N THR A 106 0.92 3.76 5.51
CA THR A 106 0.59 3.14 6.79
C THR A 106 1.87 2.70 7.50
N LEU A 107 2.02 3.13 8.75
CA LEU A 107 3.00 2.63 9.70
C LEU A 107 2.38 1.55 10.59
N PHE A 108 3.22 0.69 11.15
CA PHE A 108 2.87 -0.42 12.04
C PHE A 108 3.53 -0.19 13.39
N VAL A 109 2.79 0.39 14.32
CA VAL A 109 3.30 0.83 15.61
C VAL A 109 2.97 -0.19 16.70
N ASP A 110 3.96 -0.54 17.52
CA ASP A 110 3.73 -1.35 18.72
C ASP A 110 3.24 -0.45 19.87
N ILE A 111 2.11 -0.83 20.46
CA ILE A 111 1.54 -0.17 21.62
C ILE A 111 1.23 -1.23 22.67
N SER A 112 2.06 -1.28 23.71
CA SER A 112 1.90 -2.22 24.82
C SER A 112 1.91 -3.70 24.39
N GLY A 113 2.68 -4.06 23.37
CA GLY A 113 2.83 -5.43 22.87
C GLY A 113 1.78 -5.84 21.84
N GLU A 114 0.92 -4.93 21.41
CA GLU A 114 0.01 -5.11 20.28
C GLU A 114 0.36 -4.14 19.15
N VAL A 115 0.38 -4.65 17.92
CA VAL A 115 0.68 -3.82 16.75
C VAL A 115 -0.60 -3.25 16.17
N PHE A 116 -0.55 -1.95 15.88
CA PHE A 116 -1.63 -1.17 15.27
C PHE A 116 -1.16 -0.59 13.94
N GLN A 117 -2.11 -0.38 13.03
CA GLN A 117 -1.86 0.37 11.80
C GLN A 117 -2.17 1.85 12.04
N GLN A 118 -1.23 2.71 11.66
CA GLN A 118 -1.34 4.15 11.75
C GLN A 118 -1.12 4.77 10.37
N ILE A 119 -2.17 5.32 9.80
CA ILE A 119 -2.10 5.94 8.47
C ILE A 119 -1.50 7.35 8.60
N VAL A 120 -0.33 7.62 8.04
CA VAL A 120 0.27 8.96 7.99
C VAL A 120 -0.62 9.92 7.22
N PRO A 121 -1.00 11.09 7.77
CA PRO A 121 -1.81 12.08 7.08
C PRO A 121 -1.07 12.68 5.88
N PRO A 122 -1.79 13.03 4.80
CA PRO A 122 -1.25 13.74 3.64
C PRO A 122 -0.27 14.87 3.95
N GLU A 123 -0.62 15.73 4.89
CA GLU A 123 0.12 16.91 5.31
C GLU A 123 1.47 16.60 5.98
N MET A 124 1.65 15.36 6.46
CA MET A 124 2.90 14.90 7.06
C MET A 124 3.78 14.10 6.10
N LEU A 125 3.33 13.81 4.87
CA LEU A 125 4.11 13.02 3.90
C LEU A 125 5.48 13.62 3.57
N SER A 126 5.64 14.94 3.68
CA SER A 126 6.92 15.63 3.46
C SER A 126 7.96 15.35 4.55
N GLN A 127 7.56 14.77 5.68
CA GLN A 127 8.46 14.41 6.78
C GLN A 127 9.14 13.05 6.56
N TYR A 128 8.66 12.26 5.59
CA TYR A 128 9.17 10.92 5.32
C TYR A 128 9.97 10.91 4.03
N GLU A 129 11.08 10.18 4.02
CA GLU A 129 11.84 9.93 2.80
C GLU A 129 11.26 8.71 2.07
N TRP A 130 10.63 8.92 0.93
CA TRP A 130 10.10 7.86 0.06
C TRP A 130 10.53 8.01 -1.41
N PHE A 131 11.20 9.11 -1.76
CA PHE A 131 11.63 9.43 -3.11
C PHE A 131 13.06 9.97 -3.15
N TRP A 132 13.94 9.33 -3.92
CA TRP A 132 15.33 9.75 -4.11
C TRP A 132 15.59 10.09 -5.58
N HIS A 133 16.07 11.31 -5.80
CA HIS A 133 16.44 11.80 -7.12
C HIS A 133 17.73 11.16 -7.65
N SER A 134 17.87 11.09 -8.98
CA SER A 134 19.04 10.50 -9.62
C SER A 134 20.36 11.21 -9.31
N GLN A 135 20.31 12.48 -8.89
CA GLN A 135 21.47 13.27 -8.51
C GLN A 135 22.01 12.96 -7.11
N SER A 136 21.19 12.39 -6.22
CA SER A 136 21.62 12.01 -4.87
C SER A 136 22.16 10.58 -4.82
N GLN A 137 22.17 9.87 -5.95
CA GLN A 137 22.62 8.50 -6.07
C GLN A 137 23.92 8.46 -6.88
N ASP A 138 25.04 8.23 -6.20
CA ASP A 138 26.35 8.02 -6.83
C ASP A 138 26.84 6.60 -6.56
N MET A 139 26.16 5.63 -7.18
CA MET A 139 26.57 4.23 -7.11
C MET A 139 26.26 3.48 -8.43
N PRO A 140 26.99 2.40 -8.74
CA PRO A 140 26.71 1.54 -9.88
C PRO A 140 25.26 1.01 -9.88
N LEU A 141 24.68 0.85 -11.08
CA LEU A 141 23.29 0.41 -11.24
C LEU A 141 23.02 -0.93 -10.54
N GLU A 142 23.89 -1.91 -10.74
CA GLU A 142 23.74 -3.25 -10.16
C GLU A 142 23.74 -3.18 -8.63
N GLN A 143 24.62 -2.35 -8.06
CA GLN A 143 24.69 -2.15 -6.61
C GLN A 143 23.45 -1.42 -6.09
N ALA A 144 22.95 -0.42 -6.81
CA ALA A 144 21.72 0.29 -6.45
C ALA A 144 20.51 -0.63 -6.47
N LEU A 145 20.37 -1.48 -7.49
CA LEU A 145 19.28 -2.45 -7.60
C LEU A 145 19.36 -3.51 -6.50
N GLN A 146 20.55 -3.98 -6.16
CA GLN A 146 20.72 -4.93 -5.05
C GLN A 146 20.39 -4.28 -3.71
N ARG A 147 20.90 -3.08 -3.45
CA ARG A 147 20.62 -2.31 -2.22
C ARG A 147 19.13 -2.05 -2.07
N ALA A 148 18.47 -1.69 -3.16
CA ALA A 148 17.04 -1.59 -3.22
C ALA A 148 16.41 -2.93 -2.79
N ALA A 149 16.62 -4.01 -3.54
CA ALA A 149 15.98 -5.30 -3.27
C ALA A 149 16.17 -5.82 -1.84
N SER A 150 17.34 -5.58 -1.22
CA SER A 150 17.67 -5.99 0.15
C SER A 150 17.34 -4.94 1.21
N HIS A 151 16.56 -3.90 0.90
CA HIS A 151 16.19 -2.87 1.88
C HIS A 151 15.35 -3.49 3.00
N HIS A 152 15.69 -3.17 4.23
CA HIS A 152 14.92 -3.59 5.40
C HIS A 152 14.04 -2.42 5.81
N PHE A 153 12.72 -2.56 5.65
CA PHE A 153 11.78 -1.53 6.03
C PHE A 153 11.60 -1.48 7.54
N GLU A 154 11.81 -0.31 8.13
CA GLU A 154 11.46 -0.03 9.53
C GLU A 154 9.99 0.42 9.59
N LEU A 155 9.05 -0.52 9.47
CA LEU A 155 7.63 -0.22 9.22
C LEU A 155 6.92 0.57 10.33
N ASP A 156 7.56 0.84 11.47
CA ASP A 156 7.08 1.70 12.54
C ASP A 156 7.39 3.19 12.32
N ASP A 157 8.41 3.54 11.54
CA ASP A 157 8.82 4.93 11.22
C ASP A 157 9.06 5.18 9.72
N GLU A 158 9.06 4.14 8.90
CA GLU A 158 9.31 4.19 7.46
C GLU A 158 8.06 3.80 6.66
N LEU A 159 7.75 4.58 5.61
CA LEU A 159 6.67 4.22 4.69
C LEU A 159 7.01 2.93 3.93
N PRO A 160 6.04 2.05 3.65
CA PRO A 160 6.26 0.78 2.93
C PRO A 160 6.48 0.98 1.42
N VAL A 161 7.05 2.11 1.02
CA VAL A 161 7.32 2.47 -0.37
C VAL A 161 8.62 3.27 -0.48
N ARG A 162 9.48 2.85 -1.40
CA ARG A 162 10.70 3.59 -1.77
C ARG A 162 10.79 3.72 -3.28
N ILE A 163 11.07 4.91 -3.78
CA ILE A 163 11.23 5.21 -5.20
C ILE A 163 12.59 5.84 -5.42
N THR A 164 13.48 5.14 -6.11
CA THR A 164 14.84 5.63 -6.36
C THR A 164 15.06 5.80 -7.84
N PHE A 165 15.37 7.02 -8.25
CA PHE A 165 15.88 7.30 -9.59
C PHE A 165 17.39 7.10 -9.64
N LEU A 166 17.88 6.50 -10.72
CA LEU A 166 19.30 6.25 -10.94
C LEU A 166 19.73 6.79 -12.31
N ARG A 167 20.94 7.36 -12.38
CA ARG A 167 21.56 7.73 -13.65
C ARG A 167 22.36 6.56 -14.19
N MET A 168 22.08 6.16 -15.43
CA MET A 168 23.02 5.35 -16.18
C MET A 168 23.92 6.23 -17.03
N ARG A 169 25.23 6.07 -16.84
CA ARG A 169 26.23 6.58 -17.79
C ARG A 169 26.33 5.60 -18.96
N LYS A 170 26.15 6.04 -20.19
CA LYS A 170 26.40 5.21 -21.39
C LYS A 170 27.75 5.56 -22.02
N MET A 171 28.44 4.57 -22.58
CA MET A 171 29.31 4.76 -23.74
C MET A 171 28.47 5.40 -24.87
N ALA A 172 28.90 6.53 -25.43
CA ALA A 172 28.23 7.31 -26.49
C ALA A 172 27.07 8.27 -26.09
N ASN A 173 27.28 9.13 -25.07
CA ASN A 173 26.58 10.42 -24.86
C ASN A 173 25.05 10.43 -24.68
N ARG A 174 24.41 9.36 -24.18
CA ARG A 174 22.98 9.38 -23.81
C ARG A 174 22.75 8.88 -22.38
N TRP A 175 22.02 9.65 -21.58
CA TRP A 175 21.64 9.30 -20.20
C TRP A 175 20.35 8.48 -20.22
N PHE A 176 20.36 7.30 -19.62
CA PHE A 176 19.12 6.56 -19.33
C PHE A 176 18.82 6.69 -17.84
N ARG A 177 17.53 6.70 -17.50
CA ARG A 177 17.09 6.75 -16.10
C ARG A 177 16.39 5.46 -15.73
N TYR A 178 16.65 4.99 -14.51
CA TYR A 178 15.99 3.84 -13.92
C TYR A 178 15.15 4.32 -12.76
N CYS A 179 13.92 3.82 -12.64
CA CYS A 179 13.14 3.92 -11.41
C CYS A 179 13.12 2.53 -10.79
N SER A 180 13.74 2.39 -9.62
CA SER A 180 13.49 1.24 -8.75
C SER A 180 12.41 1.64 -7.77
N THR A 181 11.35 0.85 -7.70
CA THR A 181 10.34 1.00 -6.65
C THR A 181 10.28 -0.29 -5.86
N ILE A 182 10.12 -0.14 -4.56
CA ILE A 182 9.98 -1.27 -3.65
C ILE A 182 8.77 -0.99 -2.83
N LEU A 183 7.87 -1.96 -2.84
CA LEU A 183 6.70 -1.99 -2.00
C LEU A 183 6.90 -3.10 -0.98
N CYS A 184 6.74 -2.80 0.29
CA CYS A 184 6.51 -3.84 1.27
C CYS A 184 5.03 -4.19 1.24
N TRP A 185 4.68 -5.47 1.09
CA TRP A 185 3.28 -5.86 0.96
C TRP A 185 2.53 -5.63 2.27
N THR A 186 1.76 -4.55 2.33
CA THR A 186 0.83 -4.25 3.42
C THR A 186 -0.57 -4.44 2.85
N SER A 187 -1.16 -5.64 3.00
CA SER A 187 -2.54 -5.90 2.55
C SER A 187 -3.48 -4.78 3.01
N GLY A 188 -4.03 -4.04 2.05
CA GLY A 188 -5.11 -3.08 2.25
C GLY A 188 -6.45 -3.74 1.99
N ARG A 189 -7.47 -3.35 2.76
CA ARG A 189 -8.88 -3.67 2.49
C ARG A 189 -9.42 -2.83 1.34
#